data_AF-A0A2I0WRN9-F1
#
_entry.id   AF-A0A2I0WRN9-F1
#
_cell.length_a   1.000
_cell.length_b   1.000
_cell.length_c   1.000
_cell.angle_alpha   90.00
_cell.angle_beta   90.00
_cell.angle_gamma   90.00
#
_symmetry.space_group_name_H-M   'P 1'
#
loop_
_entity.id
_entity.type
_entity.pdbx_description
1 polymer ?
#
loop_
_entity_poly.entity_id
_entity_poly.type
_entity_poly.pdbx_seq_one_letter_code
_entity_poly.pdbx_strand_id
1 'polypeptide(L)'
;MADPEQDHGFVYDNEGLVDVLRSPFFVINWKIDQSVEDYVNRIFFSLTTALDEHRPSLTALFKHVEIGMENIREKVIAFLKEKVFPLKAELLKPQVEMERRVTDLVKKSLQDVTGAEFKMFVDFLKSFSIFGDNAPPERIQELIEVIEGQADLDAQFNVSDVDHIDRMISCMFMALPIFVRGASSSRFINYFNKHIIPVFDKLPEERKLDFLKSLAGSSPYATAQDSRQLLPAIVQLLKCYNDGHSDIQILEALVLQHGFLMLLCNEAL
;
A
#
# COMPACT_ATOMS: atom_id res chain seq x y z
N MET A 1 12.84 -36.40 13.21
CA MET A 1 12.73 -36.58 14.67
C MET A 1 13.20 -35.26 15.26
N ALA A 2 12.30 -34.52 15.91
CA ALA A 2 12.57 -33.20 16.47
C ALA A 2 13.42 -33.32 17.75
N ASP A 3 14.27 -32.32 17.97
CA ASP A 3 15.16 -32.19 19.13
C ASP A 3 14.35 -32.03 20.43
N PRO A 4 14.59 -32.80 21.52
CA PRO A 4 13.68 -32.86 22.67
C PRO A 4 13.86 -31.77 23.74
N GLU A 5 14.71 -30.77 23.57
CA GLU A 5 15.11 -29.87 24.68
C GLU A 5 14.58 -28.44 24.66
N GLN A 6 13.52 -28.14 23.91
CA GLN A 6 12.84 -26.83 24.07
C GLN A 6 11.32 -26.93 23.91
N ASP A 7 10.65 -27.40 24.97
CA ASP A 7 9.21 -27.21 25.12
C ASP A 7 8.93 -25.74 25.47
N HIS A 8 8.63 -24.94 24.45
CA HIS A 8 8.29 -23.53 24.59
C HIS A 8 6.88 -23.31 25.17
N GLY A 9 6.13 -24.37 25.49
CA GLY A 9 4.80 -24.28 26.06
C GLY A 9 3.71 -23.83 25.09
N PHE A 10 3.96 -23.86 23.78
CA PHE A 10 2.93 -23.60 22.77
C PHE A 10 1.96 -24.77 22.67
N VAL A 11 0.66 -24.46 22.70
CA VAL A 11 -0.38 -25.42 22.35
C VAL A 11 -0.57 -25.33 20.85
N TYR A 12 -0.64 -26.48 20.17
CA TYR A 12 -0.89 -26.57 18.73
C TYR A 12 -2.29 -27.12 18.48
N ASP A 13 -2.93 -26.66 17.41
CA ASP A 13 -4.22 -27.17 16.95
C ASP A 13 -4.07 -28.47 16.15
N ASN A 14 -5.19 -29.01 15.67
CA ASN A 14 -5.22 -30.25 14.89
C ASN A 14 -4.54 -30.12 13.52
N GLU A 15 -4.23 -28.90 13.08
CA GLU A 15 -3.53 -28.60 11.82
C GLU A 15 -2.02 -28.38 12.05
N GLY A 16 -1.55 -28.48 13.30
CA GLY A 16 -0.16 -28.25 13.67
C GLY A 16 0.22 -26.76 13.69
N LEU A 17 -0.75 -25.86 13.68
CA LEU A 17 -0.54 -24.42 13.88
C LEU A 17 -0.60 -24.09 15.36
N VAL A 18 0.07 -23.02 15.79
CA VAL A 18 0.01 -22.55 17.18
C VAL A 18 -1.43 -22.14 17.49
N ASP A 19 -2.06 -22.86 18.42
CA ASP A 19 -3.34 -22.50 19.02
C ASP A 19 -3.08 -21.41 20.06
N VAL A 20 -3.09 -20.19 19.55
CA VAL A 20 -2.94 -18.94 20.27
C VAL A 20 -3.91 -18.91 21.47
N LEU A 21 -5.18 -19.28 21.31
CA LEU A 21 -6.20 -19.16 22.35
C LEU A 21 -6.02 -20.14 23.51
N ARG A 22 -5.40 -21.30 23.25
CA ARG A 22 -5.17 -22.35 24.26
C ARG A 22 -3.76 -22.34 24.82
N SER A 23 -2.85 -21.59 24.21
CA SER A 23 -1.49 -21.44 24.70
C SER A 23 -1.48 -20.59 25.99
N PRO A 24 -0.71 -20.99 27.03
CA PRO A 24 -0.68 -20.33 28.34
C PRO A 24 -0.27 -18.84 28.28
N PHE A 25 0.29 -18.37 27.16
CA PHE A 25 0.57 -16.96 26.89
C PHE A 25 -0.67 -16.05 26.81
N PHE A 26 -1.87 -16.61 26.55
CA PHE A 26 -3.12 -15.86 26.35
C PHE A 26 -4.02 -15.78 27.57
N VAL A 27 -3.54 -16.20 28.75
CA VAL A 27 -4.26 -15.98 30.00
C VAL A 27 -4.11 -14.50 30.41
N ILE A 28 -5.11 -13.69 30.06
CA ILE A 28 -5.20 -12.31 30.55
C ILE A 28 -5.36 -12.37 32.06
N ASN A 29 -4.36 -11.88 32.80
CA ASN A 29 -4.40 -11.85 34.25
C ASN A 29 -4.65 -10.41 34.71
N TRP A 30 -5.92 -10.04 34.82
CA TRP A 30 -6.37 -8.72 35.26
C TRP A 30 -5.92 -8.32 36.68
N LYS A 31 -5.29 -9.23 37.44
CA LYS A 31 -4.62 -8.88 38.71
C LYS A 31 -3.21 -8.32 38.50
N ILE A 32 -2.60 -8.56 37.34
CA ILE A 32 -1.24 -8.16 36.97
C ILE A 32 -1.30 -7.15 35.83
N ASP A 33 -2.13 -7.40 34.82
CA ASP A 33 -2.31 -6.57 33.64
C ASP A 33 -3.41 -5.54 33.91
N GLN A 34 -3.02 -4.33 34.30
CA GLN A 34 -3.95 -3.24 34.61
C GLN A 34 -4.54 -2.61 33.35
N SER A 35 -3.88 -2.84 32.21
CA SER A 35 -4.32 -2.45 30.87
C SER A 35 -3.91 -3.50 29.84
N VAL A 36 -4.48 -3.41 28.63
CA VAL A 36 -4.04 -4.26 27.50
C VAL A 36 -2.60 -3.95 27.10
N GLU A 37 -2.14 -2.73 27.33
CA GLU A 37 -0.76 -2.33 27.08
C GLU A 37 0.23 -3.03 28.02
N ASP A 38 -0.13 -3.20 29.30
CA ASP A 38 0.68 -3.95 30.28
C ASP A 38 0.79 -5.42 29.90
N TYR A 39 -0.32 -6.01 29.46
CA TYR A 39 -0.35 -7.38 28.96
C TYR A 39 0.60 -7.54 27.76
N VAL A 40 0.48 -6.65 26.75
CA VAL A 40 1.34 -6.64 25.56
C VAL A 40 2.81 -6.49 25.93
N ASN A 41 3.15 -5.57 26.84
CA ASN A 41 4.52 -5.36 27.31
C ASN A 41 5.07 -6.58 28.07
N ARG A 42 4.24 -7.28 28.84
CA ARG A 42 4.65 -8.51 29.52
C ARG A 42 4.92 -9.65 28.56
N ILE A 43 4.05 -9.85 27.56
CA ILE A 43 4.24 -10.91 26.56
C ILE A 43 5.26 -10.52 25.50
N PHE A 44 5.67 -9.26 25.42
CA PHE A 44 6.63 -8.73 24.44
C PHE A 44 7.90 -9.57 24.35
N PHE A 45 8.50 -9.91 25.49
CA PHE A 45 9.73 -10.68 25.55
C PHE A 45 9.53 -12.10 24.99
N SER A 46 8.46 -12.79 25.42
CA SER A 46 8.11 -14.12 24.93
C SER A 46 7.68 -14.11 23.46
N LEU A 47 6.99 -13.06 22.99
CA LEU A 47 6.68 -12.84 21.58
C LEU A 47 7.95 -12.61 20.78
N THR A 48 8.92 -11.87 21.32
CA THR A 48 10.22 -11.65 20.68
C THR A 48 10.99 -12.99 20.56
N THR A 49 10.98 -13.82 21.60
CA THR A 49 11.54 -15.18 21.58
C THR A 49 10.75 -16.15 20.68
N ALA A 50 9.42 -16.03 20.60
CA ALA A 50 8.58 -16.82 19.69
C ALA A 50 8.68 -16.34 18.24
N LEU A 51 8.99 -15.06 18.06
CA LEU A 51 9.34 -14.49 16.78
C LEU A 51 10.73 -14.98 16.37
N ASP A 52 11.66 -15.36 17.26
CA ASP A 52 12.89 -16.07 16.86
C ASP A 52 12.61 -17.44 16.18
N GLU A 53 11.43 -18.05 16.39
CA GLU A 53 10.94 -19.21 15.62
C GLU A 53 10.09 -18.80 14.39
N HIS A 54 10.33 -17.58 13.91
CA HIS A 54 10.00 -16.80 12.70
C HIS A 54 8.80 -17.08 11.78
N ARG A 55 8.23 -18.28 11.67
CA ARG A 55 7.20 -18.56 10.63
C ARG A 55 5.76 -18.56 11.14
N PRO A 56 5.41 -19.27 12.23
CA PRO A 56 4.03 -19.32 12.71
C PRO A 56 3.58 -18.00 13.34
N SER A 57 4.47 -17.33 14.09
CA SER A 57 4.16 -16.12 14.87
C SER A 57 3.76 -14.92 13.98
N LEU A 58 4.51 -14.65 12.90
CA LEU A 58 4.13 -13.60 11.95
C LEU A 58 2.82 -13.92 11.23
N THR A 59 2.61 -15.19 10.87
CA THR A 59 1.35 -15.60 10.24
C THR A 59 0.17 -15.44 11.19
N ALA A 60 0.33 -15.74 12.48
CA ALA A 60 -0.71 -15.52 13.48
C ALA A 60 -1.04 -14.01 13.63
N LEU A 61 -0.03 -13.14 13.67
CA LEU A 61 -0.24 -11.69 13.72
C LEU A 61 -1.01 -11.20 12.48
N PHE A 62 -0.58 -11.56 11.28
CA PHE A 62 -1.28 -11.14 10.05
C PHE A 62 -2.68 -11.76 9.91
N LYS A 63 -2.95 -12.95 10.49
CA LYS A 63 -4.30 -13.50 10.58
C LYS A 63 -5.21 -12.63 11.44
N HIS A 64 -4.70 -12.04 12.53
CA HIS A 64 -5.46 -11.05 13.30
C HIS A 64 -5.65 -9.73 12.56
N VAL A 65 -4.72 -9.35 11.66
CA VAL A 65 -4.94 -8.21 10.76
C VAL A 65 -6.07 -8.53 9.78
N GLU A 66 -6.04 -9.71 9.17
CA GLU A 66 -6.99 -10.12 8.12
C GLU A 66 -8.41 -10.35 8.62
N ILE A 67 -8.60 -11.08 9.73
CA ILE A 67 -9.92 -11.53 10.21
C ILE A 67 -10.17 -11.25 11.70
N GLY A 68 -9.30 -10.49 12.36
CA GLY A 68 -9.43 -10.20 13.78
C GLY A 68 -10.56 -9.23 14.09
N MET A 69 -11.04 -9.25 15.34
CA MET A 69 -11.95 -8.21 15.84
C MET A 69 -11.24 -6.84 15.84
N GLU A 70 -11.95 -5.76 15.53
CA GLU A 70 -11.36 -4.42 15.31
C GLU A 70 -10.43 -3.96 16.44
N ASN A 71 -10.86 -4.10 17.69
CA ASN A 71 -10.09 -3.73 18.88
C ASN A 71 -8.80 -4.55 19.07
N ILE A 72 -8.72 -5.74 18.49
CA ILE A 72 -7.52 -6.60 18.46
C ILE A 72 -6.69 -6.25 17.23
N ARG A 73 -7.33 -6.13 16.07
CA ARG A 73 -6.73 -5.76 14.78
C ARG A 73 -5.92 -4.48 14.91
N GLU A 74 -6.52 -3.40 15.43
CA GLU A 74 -5.86 -2.10 15.64
C GLU A 74 -4.59 -2.25 16.49
N LYS A 75 -4.66 -3.02 17.58
CA LYS A 75 -3.51 -3.27 18.48
C LYS A 75 -2.42 -4.08 17.81
N VAL A 76 -2.79 -5.08 17.01
CA VAL A 76 -1.84 -5.89 16.24
C VAL A 76 -1.17 -5.03 15.17
N ILE A 77 -1.90 -4.17 14.46
CA ILE A 77 -1.35 -3.23 13.49
C ILE A 77 -0.38 -2.25 14.17
N ALA A 78 -0.75 -1.70 15.34
CA ALA A 78 0.14 -0.84 16.12
C ALA A 78 1.42 -1.58 16.55
N PHE A 79 1.28 -2.82 17.04
CA PHE A 79 2.41 -3.66 17.40
C PHE A 79 3.33 -3.96 16.19
N LEU A 80 2.77 -4.32 15.03
CA LEU A 80 3.54 -4.54 13.81
C LEU A 80 4.34 -3.29 13.45
N LYS A 81 3.69 -2.12 13.45
CA LYS A 81 4.31 -0.83 13.14
C LYS A 81 5.43 -0.45 14.10
N GLU A 82 5.21 -0.61 15.39
CA GLU A 82 6.12 -0.09 16.43
C GLU A 82 7.24 -1.05 16.80
N LYS A 83 7.02 -2.36 16.64
CA LYS A 83 7.91 -3.38 17.17
C LYS A 83 8.48 -4.29 16.09
N VAL A 84 7.68 -4.68 15.10
CA VAL A 84 8.12 -5.63 14.06
C VAL A 84 8.83 -4.90 12.92
N PHE A 85 8.23 -3.84 12.38
CA PHE A 85 8.76 -3.14 11.22
C PHE A 85 10.16 -2.53 11.46
N PRO A 86 10.46 -1.92 12.63
CA PRO A 86 11.78 -1.40 12.92
C PRO A 86 12.85 -2.48 13.02
N LEU A 87 12.49 -3.69 13.49
CA LEU A 87 13.40 -4.82 13.70
C LEU A 87 13.45 -5.79 12.52
N LYS A 88 12.96 -5.40 11.33
CA LYS A 88 12.87 -6.30 10.17
C LYS A 88 14.23 -6.89 9.75
N ALA A 89 15.32 -6.17 9.95
CA ALA A 89 16.65 -6.59 9.50
C ALA A 89 17.19 -7.74 10.34
N GLU A 90 16.82 -7.77 11.63
CA GLU A 90 17.10 -8.81 12.59
C GLU A 90 16.09 -9.97 12.45
N LEU A 91 14.80 -9.65 12.34
CA LEU A 91 13.70 -10.62 12.37
C LEU A 91 13.46 -11.36 11.05
N LEU A 92 13.69 -10.74 9.89
CA LEU A 92 13.38 -11.39 8.61
C LEU A 92 14.60 -12.17 8.14
N LYS A 93 14.79 -13.39 8.67
CA LYS A 93 15.85 -14.32 8.26
C LYS A 93 15.29 -15.74 8.00
N PRO A 94 15.72 -16.41 6.90
CA PRO A 94 16.52 -15.90 5.78
C PRO A 94 15.80 -14.76 5.03
N GLN A 95 16.54 -13.70 4.68
CA GLN A 95 15.94 -12.41 4.29
C GLN A 95 14.96 -12.49 3.12
N VAL A 96 15.41 -13.01 1.97
CA VAL A 96 14.58 -13.06 0.76
C VAL A 96 13.31 -13.90 0.96
N GLU A 97 13.44 -15.04 1.65
CA GLU A 97 12.31 -15.94 1.91
C GLU A 97 11.29 -15.28 2.84
N MET A 98 11.75 -14.65 3.92
CA MET A 98 10.90 -14.01 4.91
C MET A 98 10.25 -12.73 4.38
N GLU A 99 10.98 -11.89 3.64
CA GLU A 99 10.42 -10.72 2.95
C GLU A 99 9.33 -11.15 1.96
N ARG A 100 9.53 -12.28 1.24
CA ARG A 100 8.49 -12.81 0.34
C ARG A 100 7.26 -13.28 1.11
N ARG A 101 7.44 -14.06 2.19
CA ARG A 101 6.34 -14.52 3.04
C ARG A 101 5.53 -13.35 3.59
N VAL A 102 6.21 -12.33 4.11
CA VAL A 102 5.54 -11.15 4.66
C VAL A 102 4.81 -10.36 3.57
N THR A 103 5.39 -10.28 2.36
CA THR A 103 4.69 -9.69 1.20
C THR A 103 3.36 -10.39 0.94
N ASP A 104 3.35 -11.73 0.91
CA ASP A 104 2.13 -12.50 0.68
C ASP A 104 1.10 -12.34 1.81
N LEU A 105 1.57 -12.22 3.06
CA LEU A 105 0.71 -11.93 4.21
C LEU A 105 0.09 -10.53 4.14
N VAL A 106 0.90 -9.52 3.83
CA VAL A 106 0.41 -8.14 3.64
C VAL A 106 -0.69 -8.13 2.57
N LYS A 107 -0.44 -8.72 1.39
CA LYS A 107 -1.42 -8.78 0.29
C LYS A 107 -2.77 -9.36 0.71
N LYS A 108 -2.77 -10.41 1.53
CA LYS A 108 -4.01 -11.03 2.06
C LYS A 108 -4.75 -10.10 3.03
N SER A 109 -4.01 -9.33 3.82
CA SER A 109 -4.56 -8.42 4.81
C SER A 109 -5.07 -7.09 4.24
N LEU A 110 -5.01 -6.86 2.92
CA LEU A 110 -5.39 -5.58 2.31
C LEU A 110 -6.89 -5.43 2.04
N GLN A 111 -7.74 -6.44 2.23
CA GLN A 111 -9.14 -6.34 1.81
C GLN A 111 -9.91 -5.22 2.51
N ASP A 112 -9.70 -5.06 3.81
CA ASP A 112 -10.37 -4.06 4.65
C ASP A 112 -9.31 -3.26 5.41
N VAL A 113 -8.77 -2.23 4.77
CA VAL A 113 -7.73 -1.36 5.35
C VAL A 113 -8.10 0.09 5.16
N THR A 114 -7.80 0.91 6.16
CA THR A 114 -7.86 2.36 6.02
C THR A 114 -6.73 2.84 5.10
N GLY A 115 -6.86 4.05 4.54
CA GLY A 115 -5.80 4.64 3.71
C GLY A 115 -4.46 4.78 4.45
N ALA A 116 -4.49 5.05 5.76
CA ALA A 116 -3.29 5.16 6.59
C ALA A 116 -2.59 3.80 6.80
N GLU A 117 -3.38 2.75 7.06
CA GLU A 117 -2.86 1.38 7.17
C GLU A 117 -2.30 0.89 5.84
N PHE A 118 -3.00 1.14 4.74
CA PHE A 118 -2.53 0.76 3.42
C PHE A 118 -1.19 1.42 3.08
N LYS A 119 -1.09 2.74 3.30
CA LYS A 119 0.17 3.48 3.11
C LYS A 119 1.29 2.91 3.97
N MET A 120 1.00 2.61 5.24
CA MET A 120 1.97 2.01 6.16
C MET A 120 2.47 0.66 5.64
N PHE A 121 1.59 -0.20 5.14
CA PHE A 121 1.98 -1.49 4.55
C PHE A 121 2.79 -1.32 3.27
N VAL A 122 2.40 -0.42 2.36
CA VAL A 122 3.16 -0.15 1.13
C VAL A 122 4.56 0.38 1.45
N ASP A 123 4.68 1.31 2.40
CA ASP A 123 6.00 1.82 2.83
C ASP A 123 6.85 0.74 3.49
N PHE A 124 6.23 -0.20 4.22
CA PHE A 124 6.94 -1.33 4.78
C PHE A 124 7.44 -2.29 3.68
N LEU A 125 6.61 -2.63 2.69
CA LEU A 125 7.03 -3.44 1.54
C LEU A 125 8.16 -2.78 0.77
N LYS A 126 8.08 -1.47 0.50
CA LYS A 126 9.15 -0.71 -0.16
C LYS A 126 10.49 -0.76 0.58
N SER A 127 10.49 -1.09 1.88
CA SER A 127 11.71 -1.22 2.68
C SER A 127 12.40 -2.58 2.56
N PHE A 128 11.81 -3.55 1.84
CA PHE A 128 12.39 -4.87 1.64
C PHE A 128 13.45 -4.88 0.55
N SER A 129 14.49 -5.70 0.75
CA SER A 129 15.56 -5.87 -0.23
C SER A 129 15.06 -6.46 -1.56
N ILE A 130 14.05 -7.34 -1.54
CA ILE A 130 13.41 -7.88 -2.75
C ILE A 130 12.71 -6.81 -3.59
N PHE A 131 12.43 -5.65 -3.00
CA PHE A 131 11.89 -4.45 -3.63
C PHE A 131 12.87 -3.28 -3.49
N GLY A 132 14.19 -3.51 -3.41
CA GLY A 132 15.22 -2.47 -3.35
C GLY A 132 15.62 -1.93 -4.73
N ASP A 133 16.59 -1.01 -4.78
CA ASP A 133 16.99 -0.29 -6.03
C ASP A 133 17.40 -1.21 -7.18
N ASN A 134 17.94 -2.39 -6.89
CA ASN A 134 18.38 -3.38 -7.87
C ASN A 134 17.39 -4.54 -8.05
N ALA A 135 16.14 -4.38 -7.62
CA ALA A 135 15.13 -5.42 -7.74
C ALA A 135 14.81 -5.69 -9.22
N PRO A 136 14.56 -6.97 -9.61
CA PRO A 136 14.11 -7.31 -10.95
C PRO A 136 12.83 -6.55 -11.34
N PRO A 137 12.63 -6.21 -12.62
CA PRO A 137 11.43 -5.50 -13.08
C PRO A 137 10.12 -6.18 -12.64
N GLU A 138 10.10 -7.51 -12.59
CA GLU A 138 8.94 -8.29 -12.16
C GLU A 138 8.57 -8.03 -10.70
N ARG A 139 9.54 -7.70 -9.84
CA ARG A 139 9.30 -7.33 -8.43
C ARG A 139 8.75 -5.93 -8.30
N ILE A 140 9.25 -5.00 -9.11
CA ILE A 140 8.71 -3.64 -9.15
C ILE A 140 7.27 -3.67 -9.68
N GLN A 141 7.03 -4.51 -10.69
CA GLN A 141 5.69 -4.74 -11.24
C GLN A 141 4.76 -5.38 -10.19
N GLU A 142 5.23 -6.39 -9.46
CA GLU A 142 4.46 -6.99 -8.36
C GLU A 142 4.06 -5.95 -7.28
N LEU A 143 4.93 -4.97 -7.01
CA LEU A 143 4.65 -3.95 -5.99
C LEU A 143 3.63 -2.92 -6.49
N ILE A 144 3.67 -2.51 -7.76
CA ILE A 144 2.64 -1.60 -8.31
C ILE A 144 1.28 -2.29 -8.38
N GLU A 145 1.23 -3.59 -8.69
CA GLU A 145 -0.01 -4.37 -8.72
C GLU A 145 -0.75 -4.38 -7.37
N VAL A 146 -0.02 -4.27 -6.25
CA VAL A 146 -0.62 -4.09 -4.93
C VAL A 146 -1.39 -2.77 -4.83
N ILE A 147 -0.83 -1.69 -5.37
CA ILE A 147 -1.45 -0.36 -5.38
C ILE A 147 -2.60 -0.31 -6.39
N GLU A 148 -2.43 -0.90 -7.56
CA GLU A 148 -3.48 -1.02 -8.57
C GLU A 148 -4.68 -1.82 -8.06
N GLY A 149 -4.43 -2.90 -7.32
CA GLY A 149 -5.48 -3.71 -6.70
C GLY A 149 -6.29 -2.92 -5.67
N GLN A 150 -5.63 -2.07 -4.87
CA GLN A 150 -6.33 -1.18 -3.95
C GLN A 150 -7.06 -0.02 -4.63
N ALA A 151 -6.51 0.49 -5.73
CA ALA A 151 -7.18 1.54 -6.52
C ALA A 151 -8.43 1.03 -7.26
N ASP A 152 -8.59 -0.30 -7.40
CA ASP A 152 -9.68 -0.96 -8.12
C ASP A 152 -9.90 -0.36 -9.52
N LEU A 153 -8.84 -0.37 -10.34
CA LEU A 153 -8.81 0.24 -11.68
C LEU A 153 -9.74 -0.44 -12.71
N ASP A 154 -10.56 -1.40 -12.29
CA ASP A 154 -11.59 -2.04 -13.10
C ASP A 154 -13.00 -1.61 -12.66
N ALA A 155 -13.13 -0.90 -11.53
CA ALA A 155 -14.40 -0.39 -11.02
C ALA A 155 -14.90 0.86 -11.76
N GLN A 156 -16.23 1.02 -11.78
CA GLN A 156 -16.85 2.25 -12.28
C GLN A 156 -16.50 3.44 -11.36
N PHE A 157 -16.05 4.54 -11.96
CA PHE A 157 -15.82 5.77 -11.22
C PHE A 157 -17.12 6.50 -10.88
N ASN A 158 -17.32 6.85 -9.61
CA ASN A 158 -18.51 7.54 -9.11
C ASN A 158 -18.12 8.84 -8.41
N VAL A 159 -18.54 9.98 -8.98
CA VAL A 159 -18.21 11.32 -8.45
C VAL A 159 -18.84 11.61 -7.08
N SER A 160 -19.85 10.85 -6.68
CA SER A 160 -20.48 10.97 -5.35
C SER A 160 -19.80 10.11 -4.29
N ASP A 161 -18.90 9.22 -4.69
CA ASP A 161 -18.18 8.31 -3.79
C ASP A 161 -16.85 8.96 -3.38
N VAL A 162 -16.90 9.72 -2.29
CA VAL A 162 -15.74 10.47 -1.77
C VAL A 162 -14.62 9.52 -1.35
N ASP A 163 -14.95 8.37 -0.77
CA ASP A 163 -13.96 7.39 -0.32
C ASP A 163 -13.21 6.78 -1.51
N HIS A 164 -13.92 6.46 -2.59
CA HIS A 164 -13.29 5.99 -3.83
C HIS A 164 -12.41 7.08 -4.47
N ILE A 165 -12.85 8.34 -4.52
CA ILE A 165 -12.05 9.46 -5.02
C ILE A 165 -10.74 9.59 -4.23
N ASP A 166 -10.83 9.61 -2.90
CA ASP A 166 -9.68 9.79 -2.00
C ASP A 166 -8.71 8.61 -2.09
N ARG A 167 -9.24 7.40 -2.21
CA ARG A 167 -8.46 6.18 -2.43
C ARG A 167 -7.70 6.24 -3.75
N MET A 168 -8.38 6.62 -4.84
CA MET A 168 -7.76 6.73 -6.16
C MET A 168 -6.63 7.76 -6.16
N ILE A 169 -6.87 8.96 -5.62
CA ILE A 169 -5.84 10.01 -5.48
C ILE A 169 -4.64 9.50 -4.66
N SER A 170 -4.91 8.90 -3.50
CA SER A 170 -3.87 8.35 -2.62
C SER A 170 -3.03 7.28 -3.34
N CYS A 171 -3.69 6.37 -4.06
CA CYS A 171 -3.02 5.32 -4.82
C CYS A 171 -2.14 5.88 -5.94
N MET A 172 -2.63 6.88 -6.71
CA MET A 172 -1.81 7.53 -7.73
C MET A 172 -0.55 8.17 -7.12
N PHE A 173 -0.66 8.87 -5.99
CA PHE A 173 0.50 9.43 -5.30
C PHE A 173 1.46 8.36 -4.76
N MET A 174 0.94 7.26 -4.20
CA MET A 174 1.77 6.15 -3.74
C MET A 174 2.47 5.39 -4.88
N ALA A 175 1.90 5.42 -6.09
CA ALA A 175 2.46 4.80 -7.28
C ALA A 175 3.65 5.58 -7.87
N LEU A 176 3.70 6.92 -7.71
CA LEU A 176 4.75 7.75 -8.31
C LEU A 176 6.18 7.26 -8.00
N PRO A 177 6.56 6.95 -6.76
CA PRO A 177 7.90 6.46 -6.46
C PRO A 177 8.20 5.08 -7.05
N ILE A 178 7.19 4.32 -7.47
CA ILE A 178 7.36 3.02 -8.11
C ILE A 178 7.51 3.19 -9.63
N PHE A 179 6.83 4.16 -10.24
CA PHE A 179 7.05 4.51 -11.64
C PHE A 179 8.48 4.98 -11.90
N VAL A 180 9.04 5.79 -11.00
CA VAL A 180 10.47 6.19 -11.00
C VAL A 180 11.39 4.97 -11.10
N ARG A 181 10.96 3.84 -10.56
CA ARG A 181 11.71 2.58 -10.48
C ARG A 181 11.40 1.61 -11.61
N GLY A 182 10.64 2.04 -12.62
CA GLY A 182 10.37 1.30 -13.84
C GLY A 182 9.04 0.53 -13.88
N ALA A 183 8.15 0.68 -12.88
CA ALA A 183 6.79 0.18 -13.04
C ALA A 183 6.03 0.93 -14.14
N SER A 184 5.12 0.23 -14.81
CA SER A 184 4.24 0.86 -15.78
C SER A 184 3.23 1.79 -15.09
N SER A 185 3.04 2.98 -15.66
CA SER A 185 1.98 3.92 -15.27
C SER A 185 0.68 3.75 -16.07
N SER A 186 0.68 2.85 -17.08
CA SER A 186 -0.36 2.78 -18.10
C SER A 186 -1.75 2.49 -17.53
N ARG A 187 -1.90 1.59 -16.55
CA ARG A 187 -3.24 1.28 -15.99
C ARG A 187 -3.87 2.51 -15.32
N PHE A 188 -3.11 3.24 -14.51
CA PHE A 188 -3.56 4.47 -13.89
C PHE A 188 -3.91 5.56 -14.91
N ILE A 189 -3.05 5.79 -15.91
CA ILE A 189 -3.31 6.80 -16.95
C ILE A 189 -4.54 6.44 -17.77
N ASN A 190 -4.68 5.17 -18.17
CA ASN A 190 -5.82 4.71 -18.95
C ASN A 190 -7.13 4.82 -18.16
N TYR A 191 -7.11 4.48 -16.86
CA TYR A 191 -8.27 4.66 -15.99
C TYR A 191 -8.67 6.14 -15.89
N PHE A 192 -7.68 7.01 -15.63
CA PHE A 192 -7.88 8.45 -15.54
C PHE A 192 -8.54 9.01 -16.81
N ASN A 193 -7.98 8.66 -17.98
CA ASN A 193 -8.47 9.13 -19.27
C ASN A 193 -9.91 8.65 -19.55
N LYS A 194 -10.21 7.38 -19.26
CA LYS A 194 -11.49 6.76 -19.60
C LYS A 194 -12.61 7.09 -18.63
N HIS A 195 -12.30 7.21 -17.34
CA HIS A 195 -13.31 7.23 -16.28
C HIS A 195 -13.35 8.54 -15.50
N ILE A 196 -12.23 9.26 -15.40
CA ILE A 196 -12.14 10.47 -14.57
C ILE A 196 -12.32 11.73 -15.44
N ILE A 197 -11.57 11.86 -16.54
CA ILE A 197 -11.67 13.05 -17.41
C ILE A 197 -13.11 13.35 -17.88
N PRO A 198 -13.91 12.35 -18.34
CA PRO A 198 -15.26 12.63 -18.86
C PRO A 198 -16.23 13.23 -17.84
N VAL A 199 -15.93 13.09 -16.54
CA VAL A 199 -16.76 13.60 -15.45
C VAL A 199 -16.01 14.63 -14.59
N PHE A 200 -14.86 15.10 -15.05
CA PHE A 200 -13.94 15.91 -14.27
C PHE A 200 -14.56 17.18 -13.70
N ASP A 201 -15.41 17.86 -14.49
CA ASP A 201 -16.09 19.10 -14.08
C ASP A 201 -17.04 18.91 -12.89
N LYS A 202 -17.47 17.68 -12.62
CA LYS A 202 -18.36 17.32 -11.51
C LYS A 202 -17.61 17.07 -10.20
N LEU A 203 -16.28 16.99 -10.23
CA LEU A 203 -15.47 16.78 -9.05
C LEU A 203 -15.33 18.08 -8.22
N PRO A 204 -15.18 17.98 -6.89
CA PRO A 204 -14.80 19.13 -6.07
C PRO A 204 -13.44 19.72 -6.49
N GLU A 205 -13.28 21.05 -6.41
CA GLU A 205 -12.06 21.74 -6.85
C GLU A 205 -10.77 21.25 -6.20
N GLU A 206 -10.79 20.97 -4.90
CA GLU A 206 -9.63 20.41 -4.19
C GLU A 206 -9.19 19.06 -4.79
N ARG A 207 -10.15 18.21 -5.15
CA ARG A 207 -9.88 16.88 -5.72
C ARG A 207 -9.45 16.96 -7.17
N LYS A 208 -9.98 17.92 -7.95
CA LYS A 208 -9.51 18.21 -9.30
C LYS A 208 -8.02 18.55 -9.28
N LEU A 209 -7.60 19.43 -8.38
CA LEU A 209 -6.19 19.81 -8.26
C LEU A 209 -5.30 18.61 -7.92
N ASP A 210 -5.71 17.77 -6.97
CA ASP A 210 -4.92 16.60 -6.57
C ASP A 210 -4.82 15.54 -7.67
N PHE A 211 -5.90 15.31 -8.41
CA PHE A 211 -5.88 14.47 -9.61
C PHE A 211 -4.93 14.99 -10.69
N LEU A 212 -4.90 16.30 -10.93
CA LEU A 212 -3.99 16.88 -11.91
C LEU A 212 -2.54 16.81 -11.45
N LYS A 213 -2.26 17.04 -10.16
CA LYS A 213 -0.91 16.86 -9.60
C LYS A 213 -0.42 15.42 -9.74
N SER A 214 -1.27 14.43 -9.43
CA SER A 214 -0.89 13.02 -9.51
C SER A 214 -0.71 12.57 -10.96
N LEU A 215 -1.54 13.05 -11.90
CA LEU A 215 -1.37 12.82 -13.33
C LEU A 215 -0.08 13.47 -13.86
N ALA A 216 0.19 14.72 -13.49
CA ALA A 216 1.40 15.42 -13.88
C ALA A 216 2.65 14.66 -13.39
N GLY A 217 2.65 14.22 -12.13
CA GLY A 217 3.71 13.37 -11.58
C GLY A 217 3.89 12.03 -12.29
N SER A 218 2.82 11.48 -12.86
CA SER A 218 2.86 10.22 -13.63
C SER A 218 3.35 10.42 -15.08
N SER A 219 3.25 11.63 -15.60
CA SER A 219 3.49 11.93 -17.02
C SER A 219 4.87 11.57 -17.56
N PRO A 220 6.00 11.69 -16.83
CA PRO A 220 7.31 11.30 -17.36
C PRO A 220 7.44 9.79 -17.59
N TYR A 221 6.51 9.01 -17.04
CA TYR A 221 6.49 7.55 -17.09
C TYR A 221 5.38 7.00 -17.99
N ALA A 222 4.68 7.88 -18.73
CA ALA A 222 3.66 7.50 -19.69
C ALA A 222 4.33 6.91 -20.94
N THR A 223 3.71 5.88 -21.55
CA THR A 223 4.16 5.41 -22.86
C THR A 223 3.73 6.37 -23.97
N ALA A 224 4.39 6.31 -25.13
CA ALA A 224 3.97 7.02 -26.33
C ALA A 224 2.49 6.80 -26.68
N GLN A 225 2.01 5.57 -26.47
CA GLN A 225 0.62 5.22 -26.72
C GLN A 225 -0.34 5.89 -25.72
N ASP A 226 -0.03 5.80 -24.41
CA ASP A 226 -0.85 6.42 -23.36
C ASP A 226 -0.92 7.94 -23.59
N SER A 227 0.23 8.55 -23.88
CA SER A 227 0.40 9.94 -24.24
C SER A 227 -0.50 10.38 -25.40
N ARG A 228 -0.50 9.64 -26.51
CA ARG A 228 -1.36 9.92 -27.68
C ARG A 228 -2.84 9.83 -27.35
N GLN A 229 -3.23 8.93 -26.45
CA GLN A 229 -4.63 8.76 -26.05
C GLN A 229 -5.09 9.82 -25.05
N LEU A 230 -4.22 10.27 -24.16
CA LEU A 230 -4.52 11.22 -23.09
C LEU A 230 -4.51 12.67 -23.60
N LEU A 231 -3.57 13.03 -24.49
CA LEU A 231 -3.34 14.41 -24.92
C LEU A 231 -4.60 15.14 -25.42
N PRO A 232 -5.46 14.58 -26.30
CA PRO A 232 -6.64 15.28 -26.77
C PRO A 232 -7.59 15.67 -25.64
N ALA A 233 -7.76 14.78 -24.66
CA ALA A 233 -8.63 14.97 -23.52
C ALA A 233 -8.09 16.08 -22.59
N ILE A 234 -6.78 16.09 -22.34
CA ILE A 234 -6.12 17.13 -21.54
C ILE A 234 -6.16 18.50 -22.23
N VAL A 235 -5.95 18.56 -23.55
CA VAL A 235 -6.05 19.83 -24.30
C VAL A 235 -7.46 20.39 -24.23
N GLN A 236 -8.50 19.55 -24.31
CA GLN A 236 -9.88 19.99 -24.16
C GLN A 236 -10.16 20.50 -22.74
N LEU A 237 -9.71 19.75 -21.73
CA LEU A 237 -9.83 20.16 -20.34
C LEU A 237 -9.18 21.54 -20.11
N LEU A 238 -7.94 21.74 -20.58
CA LEU A 238 -7.23 23.02 -20.47
C LEU A 238 -7.96 24.20 -21.13
N LYS A 239 -8.61 23.98 -22.28
CA LYS A 239 -9.42 25.03 -22.94
C LYS A 239 -10.61 25.44 -22.06
N CYS A 240 -11.30 24.48 -21.46
CA CYS A 240 -12.42 24.77 -20.56
C CYS A 240 -11.99 25.61 -19.34
N TYR A 241 -10.78 25.41 -18.80
CA TYR A 241 -10.27 26.20 -17.67
C TYR A 241 -9.83 27.62 -18.09
N ASN A 242 -9.21 27.77 -19.27
CA ASN A 242 -8.79 29.07 -19.79
C ASN A 242 -9.96 30.03 -20.06
N ASP A 243 -11.13 29.51 -20.42
CA ASP A 243 -12.28 30.33 -20.81
C ASP A 243 -13.19 30.72 -19.64
N GLY A 244 -12.91 30.31 -18.39
CA GLY A 244 -13.86 30.56 -17.29
C GLY A 244 -13.40 30.50 -15.83
N HIS A 245 -12.20 30.03 -15.48
CA HIS A 245 -11.82 29.88 -14.08
C HIS A 245 -10.37 30.32 -13.78
N SER A 246 -10.26 31.24 -12.81
CA SER A 246 -9.06 31.96 -12.38
C SER A 246 -8.01 31.12 -11.61
N ASP A 247 -7.79 29.85 -11.97
CA ASP A 247 -6.81 29.01 -11.27
C ASP A 247 -5.54 28.82 -12.09
N ILE A 248 -4.75 29.90 -12.12
CA ILE A 248 -3.38 29.95 -12.66
C ILE A 248 -2.51 28.81 -12.08
N GLN A 249 -2.78 28.34 -10.85
CA GLN A 249 -2.06 27.23 -10.21
C GLN A 249 -2.26 25.88 -10.90
N ILE A 250 -3.43 25.65 -11.54
CA ILE A 250 -3.73 24.41 -12.27
C ILE A 250 -2.95 24.37 -13.59
N LEU A 251 -2.93 25.51 -14.30
CA LEU A 251 -2.11 25.70 -15.50
C LEU A 251 -0.62 25.62 -15.15
N GLU A 252 -0.18 26.24 -14.06
CA GLU A 252 1.19 26.14 -13.56
C GLU A 252 1.58 24.70 -13.21
N ALA A 253 0.72 23.89 -12.58
CA ALA A 253 1.03 22.49 -12.31
C ALA A 253 1.23 21.65 -13.60
N LEU A 254 0.41 21.92 -14.63
CA LEU A 254 0.48 21.23 -15.93
C LEU A 254 1.58 21.81 -16.86
N VAL A 255 1.95 23.08 -16.72
CA VAL A 255 2.89 23.81 -17.60
C VAL A 255 4.28 23.96 -16.99
N LEU A 256 4.42 24.14 -15.67
CA LEU A 256 5.72 24.27 -14.96
C LEU A 256 6.42 22.93 -14.75
N GLN A 257 5.71 21.80 -14.80
CA GLN A 257 6.36 20.53 -15.11
C GLN A 257 6.63 20.48 -16.62
N HIS A 258 7.66 21.24 -17.04
CA HIS A 258 8.13 21.50 -18.40
C HIS A 258 8.26 20.29 -19.37
N GLY A 259 7.99 19.06 -18.91
CA GLY A 259 7.96 17.84 -19.73
C GLY A 259 6.62 17.53 -20.39
N PHE A 260 5.46 17.99 -19.87
CA PHE A 260 4.16 17.49 -20.34
C PHE A 260 3.90 17.81 -21.83
N LEU A 261 4.22 19.03 -22.28
CA LEU A 261 4.15 19.42 -23.69
C LEU A 261 5.38 18.98 -24.51
N MET A 262 6.57 18.94 -23.91
CA MET A 262 7.82 18.59 -24.63
C MET A 262 7.91 17.09 -24.94
N LEU A 263 7.44 16.20 -24.06
CA LEU A 263 7.35 14.75 -24.32
C LEU A 263 6.25 14.43 -25.34
N LEU A 264 5.11 15.12 -25.26
CA LEU A 264 4.01 14.96 -26.22
C LEU A 264 4.36 15.47 -27.62
N CYS A 265 5.19 16.52 -27.74
CA CYS A 265 5.64 17.03 -29.03
C CYS A 265 6.85 16.27 -29.61
N ASN A 266 7.77 15.71 -28.81
CA ASN A 266 8.94 14.99 -29.34
C ASN A 266 8.64 13.57 -29.84
N GLU A 267 7.56 12.92 -29.42
CA GLU A 267 7.16 11.58 -29.92
C GLU A 267 6.04 11.61 -30.98
N ALA A 268 5.57 12.81 -31.33
CA ALA A 268 4.57 13.05 -32.39
C ALA A 268 5.20 13.53 -33.72
N LEU A 269 6.54 13.59 -33.79
CA LEU A 269 7.33 13.90 -34.99
C LEU A 269 8.11 12.67 -35.47
#